data_AF-A0A7X0GVK6-F1
#
_entry.id   AF-A0A7X0GVK6-F1
#
_cell.length_a   1.000
_cell.length_b   1.000
_cell.length_c   1.000
_cell.angle_alpha   90.00
_cell.angle_beta   90.00
_cell.angle_gamma   90.00
#
_symmetry.space_group_name_H-M   'P 1'
#
loop_
_entity.id
_entity.type
_entity.pdbx_description
1 polymer ?
#
loop_
_entity_poly.entity_id
_entity_poly.type
_entity_poly.pdbx_seq_one_letter_code
_entity_poly.pdbx_strand_id
1 'polypeptide(L)'
;MGVVKVGFKDNFGTDLVFEGAVEPRGATGYKFAGTVRGNCGLDRSNESFDNTVQVEHGATSGDWNTLEFRITGDPIKVEGEGTRLPNETVDFRIGANVTAMGNYQYGSATTVTAGGPPQEVVAMYTKTDGNENNSYYVRFNGHAWADGPTGYVVRGTLDADTQGGALTQQHATFGHKSASGSWKYETFKTDDGLKDILVRGQRKAGESIRLIVGATSNVANLYNYGNEVTGTLPDTF
;
A
#
# COMPACT_ATOMS: atom_id res chain seq x y z
N MET A 1 1.57 -2.85 -0.44
CA MET A 1 2.17 -2.08 0.68
C MET A 1 1.89 -2.90 1.91
N GLY A 2 2.95 -3.47 2.51
CA GLY A 2 2.82 -4.31 3.69
C GLY A 2 2.45 -3.46 4.89
N VAL A 3 1.46 -3.87 5.68
CA VAL A 3 1.10 -3.17 6.91
C VAL A 3 1.95 -3.72 8.04
N VAL A 4 2.54 -2.84 8.84
CA VAL A 4 3.33 -3.20 10.01
C VAL A 4 2.61 -2.72 11.25
N LYS A 5 2.45 -3.62 12.20
CA LYS A 5 2.04 -3.31 13.56
C LYS A 5 2.94 -4.09 14.52
N VAL A 6 3.66 -3.38 15.36
CA VAL A 6 4.48 -3.96 16.44
C VAL A 6 4.14 -3.25 17.73
N GLY A 7 4.20 -3.99 18.83
CA GLY A 7 3.88 -3.49 20.14
C GLY A 7 4.94 -3.88 21.15
N PHE A 8 5.14 -3.03 22.15
CA PHE A 8 5.95 -3.30 23.32
C PHE A 8 5.16 -2.92 24.56
N LYS A 9 5.12 -3.83 25.53
CA LYS A 9 4.47 -3.62 26.81
C LYS A 9 5.33 -4.22 27.92
N ASP A 10 5.48 -3.47 29.01
CA ASP A 10 6.20 -3.94 30.20
C ASP A 10 5.31 -3.91 31.45
N ASN A 11 5.89 -4.30 32.58
CA ASN A 11 5.22 -4.29 33.89
C ASN A 11 5.32 -2.92 34.60
N PHE A 12 6.02 -1.95 34.02
CA PHE A 12 6.21 -0.60 34.57
C PHE A 12 5.24 0.41 33.97
N GLY A 13 4.27 -0.04 33.19
CA GLY A 13 3.24 0.80 32.59
C GLY A 13 3.66 1.44 31.27
N THR A 14 4.75 0.97 30.66
CA THR A 14 5.12 1.31 29.29
C THR A 14 4.24 0.50 28.33
N ASP A 15 3.56 1.19 27.42
CA ASP A 15 2.75 0.60 26.35
C ASP A 15 3.00 1.41 25.08
N LEU A 16 3.65 0.79 24.10
CA LEU A 16 4.09 1.42 22.86
C LEU A 16 3.62 0.60 21.67
N VAL A 17 3.19 1.30 20.63
CA VAL A 17 2.77 0.69 19.37
C VAL A 17 3.36 1.51 18.23
N PHE A 18 4.02 0.83 17.29
CA PHE A 18 4.29 1.37 15.96
C PHE A 18 3.28 0.78 14.98
N GLU A 19 2.55 1.65 14.30
CA GLU A 19 1.68 1.31 13.18
C GLU A 19 2.14 2.07 11.95
N GLY A 20 2.43 1.33 10.89
CA GLY A 20 2.95 1.91 9.66
C GLY A 20 2.77 0.98 8.49
N ALA A 21 3.44 1.32 7.41
CA ALA A 21 3.39 0.54 6.22
C ALA A 21 4.69 0.63 5.41
N VAL A 22 4.98 -0.43 4.68
CA VAL A 22 6.23 -0.67 3.97
C VAL A 22 5.97 -0.76 2.48
N GLU A 23 6.74 0.01 1.74
CA GLU A 23 6.74 0.05 0.29
C GLU A 23 8.08 -0.46 -0.24
N PRO A 24 8.08 -1.26 -1.31
CA PRO A 24 9.31 -1.67 -1.94
C PRO A 24 9.97 -0.50 -2.69
N ARG A 25 11.30 -0.50 -2.69
CA ARG A 25 12.14 0.43 -3.43
C ARG A 25 13.08 -0.39 -4.33
N GLY A 26 12.56 -0.83 -5.47
CA GLY A 26 13.25 -1.82 -6.30
C GLY A 26 13.14 -3.24 -5.73
N ALA A 27 13.99 -4.14 -6.23
CA ALA A 27 14.02 -5.56 -5.82
C ALA A 27 14.87 -5.83 -4.56
N THR A 28 15.57 -4.81 -4.06
CA THR A 28 16.54 -4.96 -2.94
C THR A 28 16.40 -3.88 -1.89
N GLY A 29 15.41 -3.01 -2.03
CA GLY A 29 15.20 -1.87 -1.15
C GLY A 29 13.78 -1.83 -0.62
N TYR A 30 13.61 -1.17 0.51
CA TYR A 30 12.31 -0.84 1.05
C TYR A 30 12.36 0.53 1.72
N LYS A 31 11.21 1.19 1.76
CA LYS A 31 10.96 2.37 2.58
C LYS A 31 9.74 2.11 3.45
N PHE A 32 9.67 2.72 4.62
CA PHE A 32 8.52 2.63 5.49
C PHE A 32 8.19 3.97 6.10
N ALA A 33 6.91 4.13 6.43
CA ALA A 33 6.40 5.29 7.14
C ALA A 33 5.31 4.84 8.11
N GLY A 34 5.24 5.47 9.27
CA GLY A 34 4.26 5.12 10.29
C GLY A 34 4.25 6.10 11.45
N THR A 35 3.58 5.69 12.52
CA THR A 35 3.43 6.49 13.74
C THR A 35 3.70 5.61 14.95
N VAL A 36 4.55 6.08 15.84
CA VAL A 36 4.66 5.54 17.20
C VAL A 36 3.67 6.26 18.10
N ARG A 37 2.92 5.49 18.87
CA ARG A 37 1.99 5.97 19.89
C ARG A 37 2.23 5.21 21.18
N GLY A 38 1.95 5.86 22.30
CA GLY A 38 2.00 5.22 23.60
C GLY A 38 2.62 6.10 24.66
N ASN A 39 2.87 5.50 25.82
CA ASN A 39 3.43 6.14 26.98
C ASN A 39 4.60 5.31 27.55
N CYS A 40 5.55 6.00 28.19
CA CYS A 40 6.52 5.37 29.08
C CYS A 40 6.09 5.65 30.51
N GLY A 41 5.85 4.60 31.30
CA GLY A 41 5.36 4.73 32.68
C GLY A 41 6.44 5.11 33.70
N LEU A 42 7.70 5.19 33.27
CA LEU A 42 8.82 5.45 34.16
C LEU A 42 9.01 6.95 34.42
N ASP A 43 9.00 7.34 35.68
CA ASP A 43 9.43 8.67 36.11
C ASP A 43 10.96 8.77 36.03
N ARG A 44 11.44 9.67 35.17
CA ARG A 44 12.86 9.96 34.94
C ARG A 44 13.26 11.37 35.37
N SER A 45 12.43 12.05 36.16
CA SER A 45 12.67 13.44 36.59
C SER A 45 14.00 13.65 37.34
N ASN A 46 14.53 12.60 37.97
CA ASN A 46 15.81 12.61 38.70
C ASN A 46 16.94 11.87 37.97
N GLU A 47 16.69 11.37 36.76
CA GLU A 47 17.68 10.63 35.99
C GLU A 47 18.43 11.55 35.01
N SER A 48 19.63 11.13 34.61
CA SER A 48 20.46 11.87 33.64
C SER A 48 20.02 11.67 32.18
N PHE A 49 18.97 10.89 31.94
CA PHE A 49 18.52 10.51 30.61
C PHE A 49 16.99 10.50 30.50
N ASP A 50 16.52 10.80 29.29
CA ASP A 50 15.09 10.85 28.96
C ASP A 50 14.51 9.45 28.67
N ASN A 51 13.19 9.32 28.75
CA ASN A 51 12.48 8.17 28.19
C ASN A 51 12.54 8.22 26.65
N THR A 52 13.04 7.16 26.05
CA THR A 52 13.24 7.02 24.62
C THR A 52 12.64 5.72 24.10
N VAL A 53 12.16 5.77 22.87
CA VAL A 53 11.66 4.63 22.09
C VAL A 53 12.61 4.39 20.93
N GLN A 54 12.82 3.12 20.61
CA GLN A 54 13.48 2.70 19.39
C GLN A 54 12.52 1.92 18.50
N VAL A 55 12.45 2.30 17.23
CA VAL A 55 11.89 1.47 16.17
C VAL A 55 13.07 0.84 15.44
N GLU A 56 13.15 -0.49 15.50
CA GLU A 56 14.18 -1.22 14.78
C GLU A 56 13.58 -1.92 13.57
N HIS A 57 14.33 -1.90 12.47
CA HIS A 57 13.96 -2.56 11.23
C HIS A 57 15.17 -3.16 10.52
N GLY A 58 14.98 -4.26 9.81
CA GLY A 58 16.08 -4.92 9.09
C GLY A 58 15.55 -5.97 8.14
N ALA A 59 16.36 -6.36 7.16
CA ALA A 59 16.07 -7.58 6.42
C ALA A 59 16.11 -8.77 7.39
N THR A 60 15.26 -9.79 7.21
CA THR A 60 15.16 -10.91 8.17
C THR A 60 16.49 -11.67 8.38
N SER A 61 17.39 -11.67 7.40
CA SER A 61 18.73 -12.24 7.49
C SER A 61 19.84 -11.23 7.79
N GLY A 62 19.51 -9.94 7.87
CA GLY A 62 20.46 -8.84 8.03
C GLY A 62 20.51 -8.26 9.43
N ASP A 63 21.32 -7.21 9.57
CA ASP A 63 21.42 -6.45 10.80
C ASP A 63 20.23 -5.50 11.00
N TRP A 64 19.96 -5.19 12.27
CA TRP A 64 18.95 -4.21 12.66
C TRP A 64 19.48 -2.79 12.47
N ASN A 65 18.65 -1.94 11.86
CA ASN A 65 18.81 -0.50 11.87
C ASN A 65 17.90 0.07 12.97
N THR A 66 18.41 1.05 13.70
CA THR A 66 17.74 1.58 14.88
C THR A 66 17.42 3.05 14.68
N LEU A 67 16.13 3.41 14.83
CA LEU A 67 15.66 4.78 14.87
C LEU A 67 15.22 5.10 16.30
N GLU A 68 15.89 6.06 16.94
CA GLU A 68 15.63 6.45 18.32
C GLU A 68 14.89 7.79 18.40
N PHE A 69 13.89 7.86 19.28
CA PHE A 69 13.07 9.05 19.50
C PHE A 69 12.80 9.28 20.98
N ARG A 70 12.71 10.55 21.39
CA ARG A 70 12.23 10.92 22.73
C ARG A 70 10.72 10.77 22.82
N ILE A 71 10.21 10.17 23.89
CA ILE A 71 8.78 10.00 24.12
C ILE A 71 8.26 11.17 24.95
N THR A 72 7.36 11.97 24.39
CA THR A 72 6.70 13.10 25.07
C THR A 72 5.21 12.86 25.36
N GLY A 73 4.66 11.72 24.92
CA GLY A 73 3.23 11.40 24.98
C GLY A 73 2.47 11.75 23.70
N ASP A 74 3.02 12.60 22.84
CA ASP A 74 2.45 12.88 21.52
C ASP A 74 2.82 11.78 20.50
N PRO A 75 1.97 11.53 19.48
CA PRO A 75 2.31 10.63 18.39
C PRO A 75 3.55 11.08 17.62
N ILE A 76 4.49 10.17 17.38
CA ILE A 76 5.75 10.44 16.68
C ILE A 76 5.66 9.87 15.27
N LYS A 77 5.85 10.71 14.24
CA LYS A 77 5.97 10.24 12.85
C LYS A 77 7.34 9.61 12.66
N VAL A 78 7.38 8.42 12.06
CA VAL A 78 8.61 7.68 11.81
C VAL A 78 8.66 7.33 10.33
N GLU A 79 9.81 7.60 9.72
CA GLU A 79 10.13 7.23 8.35
C GLU A 79 11.53 6.64 8.31
N GLY A 80 11.75 5.67 7.43
CA GLY A 80 13.05 5.07 7.25
C GLY A 80 13.12 4.24 5.97
N GLU A 81 14.32 3.78 5.66
CA GLU A 81 14.59 2.92 4.52
C GLU A 81 15.68 1.91 4.83
N GLY A 82 15.70 0.83 4.07
CA GLY A 82 16.72 -0.20 4.23
C GLY A 82 16.89 -1.03 2.97
N THR A 83 17.84 -1.95 3.05
CA THR A 83 18.12 -2.92 1.99
C THR A 83 17.74 -4.32 2.44
N ARG A 84 17.49 -5.19 1.46
CA ARG A 84 17.17 -6.60 1.62
C ARG A 84 17.61 -7.38 0.39
N LEU A 85 17.78 -8.68 0.51
CA LEU A 85 17.92 -9.57 -0.64
C LEU A 85 16.59 -9.67 -1.40
N PRO A 86 16.62 -10.02 -2.69
CA PRO A 86 15.40 -10.29 -3.44
C PRO A 86 14.56 -11.38 -2.76
N ASN A 87 13.26 -11.16 -2.67
CA ASN A 87 12.25 -12.01 -2.03
C ASN A 87 12.37 -12.14 -0.50
N GLU A 88 13.26 -11.37 0.11
CA GLU A 88 13.46 -11.39 1.55
C GLU A 88 12.39 -10.54 2.26
N THR A 89 11.99 -10.96 3.45
CA THR A 89 11.12 -10.16 4.30
C THR A 89 11.91 -9.12 5.10
N VAL A 90 11.17 -8.17 5.67
CA VAL A 90 11.70 -7.14 6.56
C VAL A 90 11.07 -7.37 7.92
N ASP A 91 11.89 -7.39 8.97
CA ASP A 91 11.41 -7.46 10.34
C ASP A 91 11.37 -6.07 10.95
N PHE A 92 10.38 -5.86 11.81
CA PHE A 92 10.22 -4.66 12.61
C PHE A 92 10.06 -5.04 14.07
N ARG A 93 10.61 -4.24 14.99
CA ARG A 93 10.28 -4.31 16.42
C ARG A 93 10.34 -2.92 17.04
N ILE A 94 9.69 -2.77 18.17
CA ILE A 94 9.69 -1.53 18.95
C ILE A 94 10.20 -1.85 20.36
N GLY A 95 10.96 -0.95 20.95
CA GLY A 95 11.49 -1.08 22.29
C GLY A 95 11.63 0.26 22.99
N ALA A 96 11.85 0.23 24.29
CA ALA A 96 12.08 1.42 25.10
C ALA A 96 13.14 1.18 26.16
N ASN A 97 13.76 2.26 26.64
CA ASN A 97 14.82 2.25 27.64
C ASN A 97 14.28 2.05 29.07
N VAL A 98 13.64 0.90 29.30
CA VAL A 98 12.83 0.66 30.51
C VAL A 98 13.60 0.15 31.73
N THR A 99 14.91 -0.04 31.62
CA THR A 99 15.71 -0.51 32.77
C THR A 99 16.26 0.66 33.59
N ALA A 100 16.61 0.43 34.86
CA ALA A 100 17.20 1.46 35.72
C ALA A 100 18.46 2.12 35.11
N MET A 101 19.23 1.38 34.31
CA MET A 101 20.44 1.86 33.63
C MET A 101 20.19 2.45 32.24
N GLY A 102 18.93 2.56 31.79
CA GLY A 102 18.61 3.05 30.45
C GLY A 102 18.83 2.05 29.31
N ASN A 103 19.05 0.77 29.62
CA ASN A 103 19.08 -0.30 28.61
C ASN A 103 17.69 -0.52 28.00
N TYR A 104 17.69 -0.86 26.71
CA TYR A 104 16.48 -1.16 25.95
C TYR A 104 15.97 -2.58 26.17
N GLN A 105 14.64 -2.70 26.15
CA GLN A 105 13.93 -3.96 25.96
C GLN A 105 13.03 -3.81 24.75
N TYR A 106 12.86 -4.89 23.99
CA TYR A 106 12.08 -4.90 22.76
C TYR A 106 10.91 -5.88 22.85
N GLY A 107 9.84 -5.53 22.15
CA GLY A 107 8.72 -6.43 21.92
C GLY A 107 9.07 -7.50 20.88
N SER A 108 8.12 -8.38 20.63
CA SER A 108 8.23 -9.35 19.54
C SER A 108 8.36 -8.65 18.19
N ALA A 109 9.21 -9.20 17.34
CA ALA A 109 9.32 -8.72 15.96
C ALA A 109 8.09 -9.13 15.15
N THR A 110 7.72 -8.27 14.19
CA THR A 110 6.74 -8.58 13.13
C THR A 110 7.47 -8.58 11.80
N THR A 111 7.28 -9.66 11.04
CA THR A 111 7.83 -9.83 9.69
C THR A 111 6.83 -9.34 8.65
N VAL A 112 7.31 -8.58 7.66
CA VAL A 112 6.50 -8.08 6.55
C VAL A 112 7.20 -8.31 5.22
N THR A 113 6.44 -8.65 4.18
CA THR A 113 6.97 -8.73 2.81
C THR A 113 6.84 -7.35 2.15
N ALA A 114 7.97 -6.69 1.88
CA ALA A 114 7.96 -5.55 0.96
C ALA A 114 7.68 -6.10 -0.45
N GLY A 115 6.70 -5.51 -1.16
CA GLY A 115 6.27 -6.00 -2.46
C GLY A 115 7.33 -5.94 -3.57
N GLY A 116 6.94 -6.19 -4.83
CA GLY A 116 7.82 -5.98 -5.98
C GLY A 116 7.88 -4.52 -6.41
N PRO A 117 8.83 -4.12 -7.28
CA PRO A 117 8.86 -2.76 -7.79
C PRO A 117 7.58 -2.42 -8.59
N PRO A 118 7.01 -1.21 -8.40
CA PRO A 118 5.87 -0.73 -9.19
C PRO A 118 6.12 -0.79 -10.70
N GLN A 119 5.14 -1.31 -11.43
CA GLN A 119 5.09 -1.37 -12.89
C GLN A 119 3.96 -0.48 -13.38
N GLU A 120 4.23 0.40 -14.34
CA GLU A 120 3.20 1.25 -14.93
C GLU A 120 2.15 0.39 -15.64
N VAL A 121 0.88 0.75 -15.44
CA VAL A 121 -0.25 0.12 -16.12
C VAL A 121 -1.27 1.18 -16.50
N VAL A 122 -1.63 1.22 -17.78
CA VAL A 122 -2.57 2.17 -18.35
C VAL A 122 -3.63 1.41 -19.11
N ALA A 123 -4.91 1.61 -18.76
CA ALA A 123 -6.04 1.02 -19.45
C ALA A 123 -6.96 2.13 -19.98
N MET A 124 -7.49 1.96 -21.18
CA MET A 124 -8.29 2.98 -21.83
C MET A 124 -9.45 2.36 -22.59
N TYR A 125 -10.59 3.02 -22.52
CA TYR A 125 -11.77 2.75 -23.32
C TYR A 125 -12.22 4.07 -23.94
N THR A 126 -12.41 4.07 -25.25
CA THR A 126 -12.95 5.21 -25.97
C THR A 126 -13.94 4.74 -27.00
N LYS A 127 -15.06 5.44 -27.09
CA LYS A 127 -16.08 5.21 -28.10
C LYS A 127 -16.51 6.55 -28.67
N THR A 128 -16.48 6.66 -29.99
CA THR A 128 -16.92 7.85 -30.71
C THR A 128 -18.34 7.70 -31.24
N ASP A 129 -19.05 8.81 -31.42
CA ASP A 129 -20.29 8.86 -32.18
C ASP A 129 -20.00 8.86 -33.70
N GLY A 130 -21.08 8.92 -34.51
CA GLY A 130 -20.97 8.98 -35.97
C GLY A 130 -20.33 10.26 -36.52
N ASN A 131 -20.07 11.26 -35.67
CA ASN A 131 -19.38 12.51 -36.00
C ASN A 131 -17.95 12.54 -35.44
N GLU A 132 -17.41 11.39 -35.01
CA GLU A 132 -16.08 11.24 -34.42
C GLU A 132 -15.88 11.96 -33.08
N ASN A 133 -16.94 12.45 -32.43
CA ASN A 133 -16.83 13.00 -31.08
C ASN A 133 -16.75 11.84 -30.07
N ASN A 134 -15.91 11.97 -29.05
CA ASN A 134 -15.86 11.00 -27.96
C ASN A 134 -17.20 10.98 -27.21
N SER A 135 -18.00 9.94 -27.40
CA SER A 135 -19.19 9.69 -26.59
C SER A 135 -18.83 9.15 -25.21
N TYR A 136 -17.73 8.40 -25.13
CA TYR A 136 -17.19 7.82 -23.90
C TYR A 136 -15.68 7.87 -23.93
N TYR A 137 -15.09 8.34 -22.84
CA TYR A 137 -13.66 8.25 -22.57
C TYR A 137 -13.47 7.80 -21.13
N VAL A 138 -12.86 6.64 -20.93
CA VAL A 138 -12.48 6.15 -19.61
C VAL A 138 -11.03 5.76 -19.66
N ARG A 139 -10.21 6.31 -18.77
CA ARG A 139 -8.78 6.03 -18.71
C ARG A 139 -8.34 5.82 -17.28
N PHE A 140 -7.71 4.69 -17.04
CA PHE A 140 -6.95 4.43 -15.83
C PHE A 140 -5.46 4.69 -16.08
N ASN A 141 -4.83 5.49 -15.22
CA ASN A 141 -3.36 5.64 -15.18
C ASN A 141 -2.87 5.27 -13.79
N GLY A 142 -1.97 4.30 -13.69
CA GLY A 142 -1.48 3.87 -12.39
C GLY A 142 -0.29 2.94 -12.45
N HIS A 143 -0.04 2.30 -11.32
CA HIS A 143 0.98 1.30 -11.16
C HIS A 143 0.40 0.04 -10.51
N ALA A 144 1.00 -1.10 -10.83
CA ALA A 144 0.76 -2.36 -10.17
C ALA A 144 2.06 -2.96 -9.66
N TRP A 145 2.01 -3.67 -8.54
CA TRP A 145 3.17 -4.40 -8.02
C TRP A 145 2.75 -5.67 -7.31
N ALA A 146 3.70 -6.61 -7.23
CA ALA A 146 3.55 -7.79 -6.39
C ALA A 146 3.44 -7.35 -4.92
N ASP A 147 2.54 -7.93 -4.16
CA ASP A 147 2.41 -7.75 -2.70
C ASP A 147 2.82 -9.08 -2.07
N GLY A 148 4.11 -9.37 -2.14
CA GLY A 148 4.67 -10.71 -1.92
C GLY A 148 4.41 -11.69 -3.07
N PRO A 149 4.62 -12.99 -2.84
CA PRO A 149 4.58 -13.99 -3.92
C PRO A 149 3.18 -14.22 -4.47
N THR A 150 2.14 -14.10 -3.64
CA THR A 150 0.75 -14.41 -4.02
C THR A 150 -0.17 -13.19 -4.02
N GLY A 151 0.31 -12.02 -3.62
CA GLY A 151 -0.47 -10.79 -3.62
C GLY A 151 -0.16 -9.89 -4.80
N TYR A 152 -1.11 -8.99 -5.11
CA TYR A 152 -0.84 -7.82 -5.93
C TYR A 152 -1.61 -6.61 -5.43
N VAL A 153 -1.08 -5.42 -5.73
CA VAL A 153 -1.73 -4.13 -5.51
C VAL A 153 -1.78 -3.39 -6.83
N VAL A 154 -2.88 -2.68 -7.09
CA VAL A 154 -2.97 -1.71 -8.19
C VAL A 154 -3.42 -0.37 -7.61
N ARG A 155 -2.73 0.70 -7.96
CA ARG A 155 -3.02 2.05 -7.49
C ARG A 155 -2.91 3.05 -8.64
N GLY A 156 -3.87 3.95 -8.74
CA GLY A 156 -3.85 4.99 -9.78
C GLY A 156 -5.10 5.82 -9.76
N THR A 157 -5.32 6.58 -10.84
CA THR A 157 -6.51 7.40 -11.02
C THR A 157 -7.31 6.90 -12.22
N LEU A 158 -8.63 6.84 -12.05
CA LEU A 158 -9.60 6.62 -13.10
C LEU A 158 -10.20 7.97 -13.49
N ASP A 159 -10.02 8.33 -14.75
CA ASP A 159 -10.62 9.49 -15.40
C ASP A 159 -11.74 9.00 -16.30
N ALA A 160 -12.91 9.62 -16.21
CA ALA A 160 -14.08 9.23 -16.96
C ALA A 160 -14.83 10.46 -17.44
N ASP A 161 -15.08 10.52 -18.74
CA ASP A 161 -15.92 11.51 -19.37
C ASP A 161 -16.94 10.81 -20.26
N THR A 162 -18.18 11.28 -20.17
CA THR A 162 -19.32 10.77 -20.91
C THR A 162 -20.09 11.94 -21.49
N GLN A 163 -20.44 11.84 -22.76
CA GLN A 163 -21.21 12.88 -23.43
C GLN A 163 -22.55 13.13 -22.73
N GLY A 164 -22.87 14.40 -22.51
CA GLY A 164 -24.15 14.83 -21.96
C GLY A 164 -25.32 14.43 -22.87
N GLY A 165 -26.49 14.18 -22.25
CA GLY A 165 -27.71 13.80 -22.98
C GLY A 165 -28.15 12.34 -22.81
N ALA A 166 -27.44 11.55 -22.01
CA ALA A 166 -27.92 10.24 -21.60
C ALA A 166 -29.21 10.37 -20.76
N LEU A 167 -30.21 9.52 -21.03
CA LEU A 167 -31.46 9.48 -20.25
C LEU A 167 -31.26 8.87 -18.84
N THR A 168 -30.13 8.20 -18.62
CA THR A 168 -29.78 7.53 -17.37
C THR A 168 -28.39 7.95 -16.89
N GLN A 169 -28.17 7.87 -15.58
CA GLN A 169 -26.85 8.07 -14.97
C GLN A 169 -25.83 7.10 -15.60
N GLN A 170 -24.78 7.66 -16.20
CA GLN A 170 -23.68 6.89 -16.73
C GLN A 170 -22.66 6.56 -15.65
N HIS A 171 -22.03 5.40 -15.80
CA HIS A 171 -21.01 4.92 -14.89
C HIS A 171 -19.76 4.46 -15.64
N ALA A 172 -18.60 4.74 -15.06
CA ALA A 172 -17.33 4.14 -15.44
C ALA A 172 -17.04 2.93 -14.56
N THR A 173 -16.25 1.99 -15.10
CA THR A 173 -15.83 0.80 -14.39
C THR A 173 -14.34 0.57 -14.53
N PHE A 174 -13.74 0.11 -13.45
CA PHE A 174 -12.40 -0.42 -13.40
C PHE A 174 -12.48 -1.90 -13.02
N GLY A 175 -12.09 -2.77 -13.94
CA GLY A 175 -12.03 -4.21 -13.74
C GLY A 175 -10.59 -4.68 -13.54
N HIS A 176 -10.39 -5.61 -12.61
CA HIS A 176 -9.10 -6.24 -12.38
C HIS A 176 -9.23 -7.74 -12.04
N LYS A 177 -8.20 -8.51 -12.38
CA LYS A 177 -8.04 -9.92 -11.98
C LYS A 177 -6.58 -10.37 -12.06
N SER A 178 -6.26 -11.52 -11.46
CA SER A 178 -5.07 -12.27 -11.87
C SER A 178 -5.34 -13.02 -13.19
N ALA A 179 -4.30 -13.46 -13.89
CA ALA A 179 -4.45 -14.11 -15.21
C ALA A 179 -5.43 -15.30 -15.22
N SER A 180 -5.48 -16.09 -14.14
CA SER A 180 -6.37 -17.24 -13.92
C SER A 180 -7.56 -16.95 -13.01
N GLY A 181 -7.65 -15.74 -12.46
CA GLY A 181 -8.72 -15.33 -11.56
C GLY A 181 -10.00 -14.90 -12.27
N SER A 182 -11.04 -14.64 -11.48
CA SER A 182 -12.28 -14.00 -11.94
C SER A 182 -12.15 -12.48 -11.87
N TRP A 183 -12.88 -11.80 -12.76
CA TRP A 183 -12.98 -10.34 -12.75
C TRP A 183 -13.63 -9.82 -11.47
N LYS A 184 -13.02 -8.77 -10.91
CA LYS A 184 -13.60 -7.90 -9.89
C LYS A 184 -13.74 -6.50 -10.48
N TYR A 185 -14.78 -5.79 -10.10
CA TYR A 185 -15.10 -4.48 -10.65
C TYR A 185 -15.35 -3.46 -9.56
N GLU A 186 -14.87 -2.25 -9.79
CA GLU A 186 -15.29 -1.03 -9.09
C GLU A 186 -16.01 -0.13 -10.08
N THR A 187 -17.14 0.43 -9.67
CA THR A 187 -18.01 1.25 -10.52
C THR A 187 -18.15 2.63 -9.90
N PHE A 188 -18.06 3.67 -10.72
CA PHE A 188 -18.15 5.06 -10.32
C PHE A 188 -19.06 5.82 -11.27
N LYS A 189 -19.70 6.89 -10.78
CA LYS A 189 -20.42 7.79 -11.67
C LYS A 189 -19.42 8.63 -12.47
N THR A 190 -19.73 8.91 -13.72
CA THR A 190 -18.82 9.65 -14.61
C THR A 190 -18.78 11.14 -14.35
N ASP A 191 -19.77 11.70 -13.64
CA ASP A 191 -19.82 13.11 -13.23
C ASP A 191 -19.10 13.40 -11.90
N ASP A 192 -18.57 12.38 -11.23
CA ASP A 192 -17.85 12.56 -9.97
C ASP A 192 -16.39 13.05 -10.16
N GLY A 193 -15.93 13.21 -11.40
CA GLY A 193 -14.54 13.58 -11.73
C GLY A 193 -13.53 12.43 -11.51
N LEU A 194 -12.25 12.79 -11.34
CA LEU A 194 -11.15 11.84 -11.13
C LEU A 194 -11.37 10.99 -9.88
N LYS A 195 -11.17 9.67 -9.98
CA LYS A 195 -11.29 8.72 -8.88
C LYS A 195 -9.97 8.04 -8.57
N ASP A 196 -9.56 8.11 -7.30
CA ASP A 196 -8.45 7.30 -6.79
C ASP A 196 -8.88 5.83 -6.67
N ILE A 197 -8.07 4.94 -7.24
CA ILE A 197 -8.25 3.49 -7.15
C ILE A 197 -7.10 2.93 -6.32
N LEU A 198 -7.44 2.08 -5.34
CA LEU A 198 -6.49 1.26 -4.61
C LEU A 198 -7.11 -0.12 -4.40
N VAL A 199 -6.76 -1.06 -5.28
CA VAL A 199 -7.24 -2.44 -5.18
C VAL A 199 -6.14 -3.39 -4.76
N ARG A 200 -6.55 -4.45 -4.07
CA ARG A 200 -5.69 -5.58 -3.73
C ARG A 200 -6.32 -6.88 -4.18
N GLY A 201 -5.48 -7.81 -4.61
CA GLY A 201 -5.93 -9.13 -5.02
C GLY A 201 -4.91 -10.21 -4.72
N GLN A 202 -5.32 -11.43 -5.02
CA GLN A 202 -4.46 -12.61 -4.95
C GLN A 202 -4.17 -13.08 -6.38
N ARG A 203 -2.97 -13.63 -6.55
CA ARG A 203 -2.44 -14.23 -7.77
C ARG A 203 -1.63 -15.47 -7.39
N LYS A 204 -1.36 -16.34 -8.36
CA LYS A 204 -0.28 -17.32 -8.19
C LYS A 204 1.07 -16.60 -8.30
N ALA A 205 2.11 -17.15 -7.68
CA ALA A 205 3.48 -16.68 -7.91
C ALA A 205 3.80 -16.77 -9.42
N GLY A 206 4.46 -15.77 -9.99
CA GLY A 206 4.70 -15.69 -11.43
C GLY A 206 3.56 -15.13 -12.27
N GLU A 207 2.38 -14.99 -11.70
CA GLU A 207 1.20 -14.69 -12.50
C GLU A 207 1.09 -13.18 -12.78
N SER A 208 0.73 -12.85 -14.02
CA SER A 208 0.37 -11.48 -14.40
C SER A 208 -1.02 -11.11 -13.90
N ILE A 209 -1.30 -9.81 -13.87
CA ILE A 209 -2.64 -9.30 -13.66
C ILE A 209 -3.22 -8.79 -14.98
N ARG A 210 -4.55 -8.73 -15.04
CA ARG A 210 -5.27 -8.10 -16.15
C ARG A 210 -6.15 -6.98 -15.63
N LEU A 211 -6.17 -5.90 -16.38
CA LEU A 211 -6.95 -4.71 -16.13
C LEU A 211 -7.85 -4.43 -17.33
N ILE A 212 -9.01 -3.85 -17.06
CA ILE A 212 -9.91 -3.39 -18.10
C ILE A 212 -10.68 -2.17 -17.57
N VAL A 213 -11.02 -1.25 -18.45
CA VAL A 213 -11.91 -0.15 -18.12
C VAL A 213 -13.08 -0.12 -19.09
N GLY A 214 -14.18 0.44 -18.64
CA GLY A 214 -15.40 0.49 -19.45
C GLY A 214 -16.38 1.53 -18.94
N ALA A 215 -17.44 1.74 -19.70
CA ALA A 215 -18.55 2.60 -19.33
C ALA A 215 -19.90 1.93 -19.65
N THR A 216 -20.95 2.33 -18.96
CA THR A 216 -22.33 2.00 -19.34
C THR A 216 -22.65 2.62 -20.70
N SER A 217 -23.42 1.92 -21.53
CA SER A 217 -24.05 2.53 -22.71
C SER A 217 -25.35 3.23 -22.36
N ASN A 218 -25.66 4.27 -23.15
CA ASN A 218 -26.92 5.02 -23.12
C ASN A 218 -28.17 4.15 -23.33
N VAL A 219 -28.02 2.94 -23.88
CA VAL A 219 -29.12 1.97 -24.03
C VAL A 219 -28.99 0.92 -22.92
N ALA A 220 -29.94 0.95 -21.99
CA ALA A 220 -30.12 -0.03 -20.91
C ALA A 220 -28.95 -0.21 -19.92
N ASN A 221 -28.03 0.76 -19.79
CA ASN A 221 -26.88 0.71 -18.87
C ASN A 221 -26.00 -0.55 -19.00
N LEU A 222 -25.91 -1.13 -20.20
CA LEU A 222 -25.01 -2.26 -20.47
C LEU A 222 -23.55 -1.79 -20.46
N TYR A 223 -22.67 -2.53 -19.80
CA TYR A 223 -21.24 -2.19 -19.80
C TYR A 223 -20.57 -2.56 -21.12
N ASN A 224 -19.84 -1.59 -21.66
CA ASN A 224 -18.91 -1.80 -22.75
C ASN A 224 -17.51 -1.56 -22.23
N TYR A 225 -16.59 -2.43 -22.62
CA TYR A 225 -15.22 -2.42 -22.13
C TYR A 225 -14.24 -2.21 -23.28
N GLY A 226 -13.10 -1.59 -22.94
CA GLY A 226 -11.95 -1.50 -23.83
C GLY A 226 -11.17 -2.81 -23.91
N ASN A 227 -9.93 -2.71 -24.39
CA ASN A 227 -9.04 -3.86 -24.43
C ASN A 227 -8.54 -4.23 -23.03
N GLU A 228 -8.32 -5.53 -22.80
CA GLU A 228 -7.61 -6.00 -21.62
C GLU A 228 -6.15 -5.55 -21.69
N VAL A 229 -5.64 -5.04 -20.58
CA VAL A 229 -4.23 -4.68 -20.41
C VAL A 229 -3.60 -5.66 -19.44
N THR A 230 -2.48 -6.26 -19.82
CA THR A 230 -1.73 -7.20 -18.98
C THR A 230 -0.64 -6.47 -18.23
N GLY A 231 -0.66 -6.52 -16.90
CA GLY A 231 0.42 -6.06 -16.04
C GLY A 231 1.28 -7.25 -15.60
N THR A 232 2.53 -7.29 -16.05
CA THR A 232 3.50 -8.29 -15.58
C THR A 232 4.08 -7.82 -14.26
N LEU A 233 4.00 -8.64 -13.22
CA LEU A 233 4.52 -8.29 -11.90
C LEU A 233 5.83 -9.05 -11.66
N PRO A 234 6.90 -8.37 -11.21
CA PRO A 234 8.16 -9.03 -10.89
C PRO A 234 7.97 -10.12 -9.82
N ASP A 235 8.62 -11.26 -10.03
CA ASP A 235 8.71 -12.33 -9.02
C ASP A 235 9.91 -12.19 -8.10
N THR A 236 10.74 -11.18 -8.38
CA THR A 236 11.76 -10.69 -7.47
C THR A 236 11.21 -9.44 -6.80
N PHE A 237 10.91 -9.55 -5.52
CA PHE A 237 10.44 -8.45 -4.69
C PHE A 237 11.43 -8.16 -3.58
#